data_AF-A0A939CWM0-F1
#
_entry.id   AF-A0A939CWM0-F1
#
_cell.length_a   1.000
_cell.length_b   1.000
_cell.length_c   1.000
_cell.angle_alpha   90.00
_cell.angle_beta   90.00
_cell.angle_gamma   90.00
#
_symmetry.space_group_name_H-M   'P 1'
#
loop_
_entity.id
_entity.type
_entity.pdbx_description
1 polymer ?
#
loop_
_entity_poly.entity_id
_entity_poly.type
_entity_poly.pdbx_seq_one_letter_code
_entity_poly.pdbx_strand_id
1 'polypeptide(L)'
;MTEFQVNIYTTGNQSNSTVAMDADGDFIITWMSYGQDGSYDGIYAQRYNSAGVAIGNEFQVNTYTADEQFSPTVAMDGDGDFVISW
;
A
#
# COMPACT_ATOMS: atom_id res chain seq x y z
N MET A 1 16.28 14.00 8.94
CA MET A 1 15.27 13.11 8.33
C MET A 1 13.91 13.73 8.59
N THR A 2 13.07 13.80 7.56
CA THR A 2 11.69 14.28 7.66
C THR A 2 10.76 13.10 7.40
N GLU A 3 9.72 12.96 8.21
CA GLU A 3 8.61 12.05 7.92
C GLU A 3 7.74 12.61 6.79
N PHE A 4 7.05 11.74 6.07
CA PHE A 4 6.08 12.13 5.07
C PHE A 4 4.86 11.20 5.10
N GLN A 5 3.73 11.71 4.66
CA GLN A 5 2.49 10.95 4.59
C GLN A 5 2.43 10.11 3.32
N VAL A 6 2.02 8.85 3.46
CA VAL A 6 1.96 7.88 2.36
C VAL A 6 0.62 7.85 1.66
N ASN A 7 -0.47 7.89 2.42
CA ASN A 7 -1.85 7.78 1.92
C ASN A 7 -2.45 9.14 1.53
N ILE A 8 -3.29 9.16 0.49
CA ILE A 8 -4.12 10.31 0.10
C ILE A 8 -5.52 10.27 0.75
N TYR A 9 -6.03 9.07 1.06
CA TYR A 9 -7.29 8.90 1.77
C TYR A 9 -7.04 8.75 3.28
N THR A 10 -7.58 9.69 4.06
CA THR A 10 -7.29 9.82 5.50
C THR A 10 -8.52 9.70 6.39
N THR A 11 -9.68 9.42 5.82
CA THR A 11 -10.90 9.17 6.59
C THR A 11 -10.87 7.75 7.13
N GLY A 12 -11.38 7.52 8.33
CA GLY A 12 -11.35 6.18 8.95
C GLY A 12 -9.96 5.78 9.45
N ASN A 13 -9.75 4.48 9.66
CA ASN A 13 -8.50 3.93 10.14
C ASN A 13 -7.64 3.45 8.97
N GLN A 14 -6.35 3.80 8.98
CA GLN A 14 -5.33 3.17 8.16
C GLN A 14 -4.39 2.38 9.07
N SER A 15 -4.22 1.08 8.84
CA SER A 15 -3.46 0.20 9.73
C SER A 15 -2.82 -0.99 9.02
N ASN A 16 -2.03 -1.77 9.79
CA ASN A 16 -1.34 -2.98 9.34
C ASN A 16 -0.52 -2.77 8.05
N SER A 17 0.25 -1.70 8.00
CA SER A 17 1.08 -1.41 6.84
C SER A 17 2.26 -2.38 6.71
N THR A 18 2.59 -2.78 5.48
CA THR A 18 3.82 -3.53 5.16
C THR A 18 4.58 -2.87 4.01
N VAL A 19 5.88 -3.12 3.90
CA VAL A 19 6.75 -2.50 2.91
C VAL A 19 7.73 -3.52 2.32
N ALA A 20 7.98 -3.42 1.02
CA ALA A 20 9.06 -4.10 0.32
C ALA A 20 9.82 -3.10 -0.57
N MET A 21 11.09 -3.37 -0.80
CA MET A 21 12.02 -2.49 -1.50
C MET A 21 12.96 -3.33 -2.37
N ASP A 22 13.28 -2.83 -3.56
CA ASP A 22 14.25 -3.45 -4.46
C ASP A 22 15.70 -3.02 -4.14
N ALA A 23 16.65 -3.44 -4.99
CA ALA A 23 18.07 -3.13 -4.80
C ALA A 23 18.43 -1.67 -5.12
N ASP A 24 17.62 -0.98 -5.94
CA ASP A 24 17.81 0.42 -6.33
C ASP A 24 17.16 1.38 -5.32
N GLY A 25 16.38 0.85 -4.39
CA GLY A 25 15.72 1.57 -3.32
C GLY A 25 14.31 2.01 -3.68
N ASP A 26 13.77 1.60 -4.81
CA ASP A 26 12.34 1.79 -5.11
C ASP A 26 11.53 0.87 -4.19
N PHE A 27 10.38 1.34 -3.74
CA PHE A 27 9.62 0.63 -2.71
C PHE A 27 8.12 0.74 -2.90
N ILE A 28 7.40 -0.22 -2.32
CA ILE A 28 5.95 -0.22 -2.27
C ILE A 28 5.50 -0.42 -0.82
N ILE A 29 4.47 0.31 -0.43
CA ILE A 29 3.83 0.18 0.87
C ILE A 29 2.41 -0.30 0.62
N THR A 30 1.95 -1.28 1.40
CA THR A 30 0.56 -1.75 1.43
C THR A 30 -0.03 -1.51 2.82
N TRP A 31 -1.34 -1.30 2.94
CA TRP A 31 -2.04 -1.11 4.21
C TRP A 31 -3.53 -1.46 4.10
N MET A 32 -4.18 -1.61 5.25
CA MET A 32 -5.64 -1.71 5.37
C MET A 32 -6.23 -0.31 5.52
N SER A 33 -7.35 -0.03 4.86
CA SER A 33 -8.03 1.26 4.90
C SER A 33 -9.53 1.06 5.10
N TYR A 34 -10.03 1.53 6.24
CA TYR A 34 -11.43 1.41 6.61
C TYR A 34 -12.30 2.42 5.86
N GLY A 35 -13.31 1.94 5.14
CA GLY A 35 -14.32 2.77 4.48
C GLY A 35 -13.91 3.37 3.14
N GLN A 36 -12.68 3.12 2.68
CA GLN A 36 -12.19 3.73 1.45
C GLN A 36 -12.81 3.16 0.18
N ASP A 37 -13.17 1.87 0.22
CA ASP A 37 -13.86 1.18 -0.88
C ASP A 37 -15.40 1.23 -0.74
N GLY A 38 -15.90 1.94 0.26
CA GLY A 38 -17.33 2.03 0.59
C GLY A 38 -17.84 0.94 1.53
N SER A 39 -16.97 0.07 2.03
CA SER A 39 -17.28 -1.02 2.97
C SER A 39 -16.44 -0.90 4.25
N TYR A 40 -16.01 -2.01 4.85
CA TYR A 40 -15.10 -2.06 5.99
C TYR A 40 -13.63 -1.88 5.52
N ASP A 41 -12.70 -2.75 5.93
CA ASP A 41 -11.29 -2.65 5.55
C ASP A 41 -11.05 -3.16 4.12
N GLY A 42 -10.56 -2.27 3.25
CA GLY A 42 -9.99 -2.62 1.94
C GLY A 42 -8.47 -2.57 1.97
N ILE A 43 -7.81 -3.18 0.99
CA ILE A 43 -6.35 -3.21 0.88
C ILE A 43 -5.88 -2.21 -0.16
N TYR A 44 -4.96 -1.33 0.24
CA TYR A 44 -4.43 -0.27 -0.60
C TYR A 44 -2.91 -0.31 -0.67
N ALA A 45 -2.36 0.30 -1.72
CA ALA A 45 -0.93 0.38 -1.93
C ALA A 45 -0.50 1.67 -2.63
N GLN A 46 0.76 2.06 -2.42
CA GLN A 46 1.43 3.16 -3.12
C GLN A 46 2.89 2.78 -3.39
N ARG A 47 3.34 3.03 -4.63
CA ARG A 47 4.73 2.87 -5.06
C ARG A 47 5.50 4.17 -4.96
N TYR A 48 6.79 4.07 -4.69
CA TYR A 48 7.72 5.18 -4.61
C TYR A 48 9.03 4.82 -5.29
N ASN A 49 9.70 5.82 -5.85
CA ASN A 49 11.10 5.67 -6.22
C ASN A 49 12.02 5.83 -5.00
N SER A 50 13.31 5.56 -5.18
CA SER A 50 14.35 5.70 -4.15
C SER A 50 14.52 7.11 -3.58
N ALA A 51 13.99 8.14 -4.25
CA ALA A 51 13.93 9.51 -3.73
C ALA A 51 12.68 9.79 -2.86
N GLY A 52 11.81 8.80 -2.65
CA GLY A 52 10.54 8.95 -1.93
C GLY A 52 9.47 9.68 -2.74
N VAL A 53 9.62 9.78 -4.07
CA VAL A 53 8.60 10.36 -4.96
C VAL A 53 7.64 9.26 -5.38
N ALA A 54 6.34 9.51 -5.20
CA ALA A 54 5.28 8.58 -5.59
C ALA A 54 5.33 8.26 -7.10
N ILE A 55 5.31 6.96 -7.42
CA ILE A 55 5.17 6.46 -8.79
C ILE A 55 3.70 6.12 -9.00
N GLY A 56 2.98 7.01 -9.70
CA GLY A 56 1.54 6.89 -9.88
C GLY A 56 0.75 7.25 -8.61
N ASN A 57 -0.53 6.92 -8.63
CA ASN A 57 -1.44 7.18 -7.51
C ASN A 57 -1.58 5.95 -6.61
N GLU A 58 -2.13 6.21 -5.43
CA GLU A 58 -2.60 5.18 -4.52
C GLU A 58 -3.68 4.34 -5.21
N PHE A 59 -3.66 3.04 -5.00
CA PHE A 59 -4.59 2.13 -5.65
C PHE A 59 -5.06 1.02 -4.70
N GLN A 60 -6.29 0.54 -4.95
CA GLN A 60 -6.86 -0.61 -4.25
C GLN A 60 -6.31 -1.91 -4.85
N VAL A 61 -5.88 -2.82 -3.98
CA VAL A 61 -5.32 -4.12 -4.35
C VAL A 61 -6.42 -5.17 -4.53
N ASN A 62 -7.37 -5.24 -3.61
CA ASN A 62 -8.49 -6.18 -3.68
C ASN A 62 -9.56 -5.71 -4.66
N THR A 63 -10.23 -6.66 -5.33
CA THR A 63 -11.41 -6.37 -6.17
C THR A 63 -12.73 -6.74 -5.51
N TYR A 64 -12.69 -7.61 -4.50
CA TYR A 64 -13.85 -7.98 -3.69
C TYR A 64 -13.87 -7.09 -2.45
N THR A 65 -14.98 -6.38 -2.23
CA THR A 65 -15.08 -5.30 -1.23
C THR A 65 -16.12 -5.58 -0.15
N ALA A 66 -16.82 -6.71 -0.19
CA ALA A 66 -17.79 -7.00 0.86
C ALA A 66 -17.06 -7.50 2.12
N ASP A 67 -17.51 -7.03 3.28
CA ASP A 67 -16.85 -7.29 4.57
C ASP A 67 -15.38 -6.87 4.58
N GLU A 68 -14.60 -7.36 5.54
CA GLU A 68 -13.21 -6.95 5.75
C GLU A 68 -12.20 -7.74 4.92
N GLN A 69 -11.15 -7.06 4.47
CA GLN A 69 -9.94 -7.64 3.91
C GLN A 69 -8.76 -7.24 4.81
N PHE A 70 -7.92 -8.21 5.18
CA PHE A 70 -6.98 -8.03 6.28
C PHE A 70 -5.55 -8.42 5.95
N SER A 71 -4.63 -8.00 6.82
CA SER A 71 -3.26 -8.51 6.88
C SER A 71 -2.53 -8.52 5.54
N PRO A 72 -2.46 -7.36 4.83
CA PRO A 72 -1.75 -7.31 3.59
C PRO A 72 -0.28 -7.60 3.81
N THR A 73 0.34 -8.30 2.87
CA THR A 73 1.79 -8.54 2.83
C THR A 73 2.29 -8.28 1.42
N VAL A 74 3.51 -7.78 1.31
CA VAL A 74 4.15 -7.52 0.02
C VAL A 74 5.58 -8.03 -0.01
N ALA A 75 5.97 -8.60 -1.14
CA ALA A 75 7.34 -8.94 -1.47
C ALA A 75 7.71 -8.33 -2.81
N MET A 76 8.97 -7.96 -2.99
CA MET A 76 9.52 -7.35 -4.20
C MET A 76 10.85 -8.02 -4.54
N ASP A 77 11.12 -8.26 -5.82
CA ASP A 77 12.39 -8.77 -6.29
C ASP A 77 13.38 -7.64 -6.62
N GLY A 78 14.57 -8.01 -7.10
CA GLY A 78 15.63 -7.05 -7.40
C GLY A 78 15.39 -6.20 -8.64
N ASP A 79 14.45 -6.57 -9.50
CA ASP A 79 14.09 -5.85 -10.73
C ASP A 79 12.87 -4.92 -10.49
N GLY A 80 12.35 -4.89 -9.26
CA GLY A 80 11.21 -4.06 -8.85
C GLY A 80 9.84 -4.70 -9.10
N ASP A 81 9.79 -5.97 -9.51
CA ASP A 81 8.54 -6.73 -9.62
C ASP A 81 8.07 -7.12 -8.21
N PHE A 82 6.76 -7.03 -7.96
CA PHE A 82 6.21 -7.26 -6.62
C PHE A 82 4.94 -8.12 -6.64
N VAL A 83 4.72 -8.82 -5.53
CA VAL A 83 3.52 -9.62 -5.26
C VAL A 83 2.91 -9.15 -3.95
N ILE A 84 1.61 -8.88 -3.97
CA ILE A 84 0.82 -8.54 -2.79
C ILE A 84 -0.16 -9.67 -2.50
N SER A 85 -0.28 -10.07 -1.23
CA SER A 85 -1.33 -10.99 -0.75
C SER A 85 -2.05 -10.39 0.45
N TRP A 86 -3.30 -10.79 0.66
CA TRP A 86 -4.20 -10.31 1.72
C TRP A 86 -5.30 -11.36 2.01
#